data_AF-A0A973I1K3-F1
#
_entry.id   AF-A0A973I1K3-F1
#
_cell.length_a   1.000
_cell.length_b   1.000
_cell.length_c   1.000
_cell.angle_alpha   90.00
_cell.angle_beta   90.00
_cell.angle_gamma   90.00
#
_symmetry.space_group_name_H-M   'P 1'
#
loop_
_entity.id
_entity.type
_entity.pdbx_description
1 polymer ?
#
loop_
_entity_poly.entity_id
_entity_poly.type
_entity_poly.pdbx_seq_one_letter_code
_entity_poly.pdbx_strand_id
1 'polypeptide(L)'
;MTTKLAGYYQQAYASESKHFNQCFYCGCEATERDFCPPLHMLQSIIDLGEEAEFISIPACYECFALLHNERVLTIDGRVTKLKKKLSTKYAKALRIYHMWHESELHDMSDEFVHSIKAGMKLGAEAAERLAFQGYSYATEDASVTIREKRAKFDVQGKVFYDFKDALNYCINDLQVDRTEFYKLVVEDYNGDFNRALSQYRHRHEKVTAANDADSLIKSFAKQHKQNSDFVTRTVKHFINKDPSLTTEGALEQLYNNYIKK
;
A
#
# COMPACT_ATOMS: atom_id res chain seq x y z
N MET A 1 41.04 1.31 12.67
CA MET A 1 40.82 1.00 11.24
C MET A 1 39.63 1.77 10.65
N THR A 2 38.52 1.93 11.39
CA THR A 2 37.34 2.71 11.01
C THR A 2 37.63 4.16 10.59
N THR A 3 38.59 4.85 11.22
CA THR A 3 38.93 6.25 10.90
C THR A 3 39.59 6.43 9.53
N LYS A 4 40.34 5.43 9.03
CA LYS A 4 40.91 5.46 7.66
C LYS A 4 39.85 5.18 6.59
N LEU A 5 38.87 4.34 6.92
CA LEU A 5 37.78 3.93 6.04
C LEU A 5 36.74 5.04 5.86
N ALA A 6 36.50 5.85 6.89
CA ALA A 6 35.60 7.01 6.82
C ALA A 6 36.07 8.07 5.80
N GLY A 7 37.38 8.15 5.51
CA GLY A 7 37.93 9.08 4.53
C GLY A 7 37.57 8.78 3.07
N TYR A 8 36.97 7.62 2.78
CA TYR A 8 36.41 7.32 1.46
C TYR A 8 35.05 7.98 1.23
N TYR A 9 34.41 8.48 2.29
CA TYR A 9 33.05 8.98 2.20
C TYR A 9 33.01 10.49 2.12
N GLN A 10 32.38 11.00 1.06
CA GLN A 10 32.04 12.40 0.95
C GLN A 10 30.94 12.77 1.97
N GLN A 11 31.14 13.86 2.69
CA GLN A 11 30.15 14.35 3.66
C GLN A 11 29.07 15.17 2.93
N ALA A 12 27.85 14.66 2.93
CA ALA A 12 26.70 15.38 2.41
C ALA A 12 26.08 16.28 3.49
N TYR A 13 25.78 17.53 3.13
CA TYR A 13 25.08 18.50 3.96
C TYR A 13 23.89 19.08 3.21
N ALA A 14 22.81 19.37 3.92
CA ALA A 14 21.66 20.06 3.35
C ALA A 14 22.09 21.39 2.70
N SER A 15 21.60 21.67 1.51
CA SER A 15 21.89 22.93 0.80
C SER A 15 21.09 24.11 1.34
N GLU A 16 19.95 23.85 2.00
CA GLU A 16 19.06 24.87 2.56
C GLU A 16 19.04 24.81 4.09
N SER A 17 19.06 25.98 4.74
CA SER A 17 19.13 26.10 6.20
C SER A 17 17.95 25.46 6.92
N LYS A 18 16.76 25.42 6.30
CA LYS A 18 15.55 24.80 6.85
C LYS A 18 15.69 23.28 7.10
N HIS A 19 16.68 22.65 6.47
CA HIS A 19 16.96 21.22 6.56
C HIS A 19 18.22 20.90 7.37
N PHE A 20 18.84 21.90 8.01
CA PHE A 20 19.98 21.67 8.89
C PHE A 20 19.55 20.79 10.07
N ASN A 21 20.42 19.83 10.43
CA ASN A 21 20.15 18.82 11.46
C ASN A 21 18.89 17.98 11.22
N GLN A 22 18.43 17.88 9.98
CA GLN A 22 17.29 17.06 9.62
C GLN A 22 17.74 15.75 8.96
N CYS A 23 17.12 14.64 9.35
CA CYS A 23 17.27 13.34 8.73
C CYS A 23 16.88 13.45 7.26
N PHE A 24 17.83 13.14 6.37
CA PHE A 24 17.62 13.14 4.94
C PHE A 24 16.47 12.22 4.51
N TYR A 25 16.27 11.14 5.23
CA TYR A 25 15.32 10.12 4.80
C TYR A 25 13.88 10.37 5.19
N CYS A 26 13.64 10.91 6.39
CA CYS A 26 12.30 10.95 6.97
C CYS A 26 11.93 12.29 7.61
N GLY A 27 12.81 13.30 7.56
CA GLY A 27 12.50 14.63 8.08
C GLY A 27 12.56 14.79 9.60
N CYS A 28 12.86 13.74 10.37
CA CYS A 28 13.06 13.85 11.82
C CYS A 28 14.39 14.52 12.16
N GLU A 29 14.66 14.81 13.42
CA GLU A 29 15.98 15.28 13.87
C GLU A 29 17.08 14.25 13.56
N ALA A 30 18.17 14.70 12.95
CA ALA A 30 19.34 13.87 12.67
C ALA A 30 20.20 13.75 13.92
N THR A 31 20.46 12.51 14.32
CA THR A 31 21.34 12.19 15.46
C THR A 31 22.56 11.39 15.03
N GLU A 32 22.51 10.79 13.84
CA GLU A 32 23.53 9.92 13.28
C GLU A 32 23.92 10.38 11.87
N ARG A 33 24.98 9.77 11.34
CA ARG A 33 25.28 9.81 9.91
C ARG A 33 25.21 8.42 9.33
N ASP A 34 24.37 8.25 8.32
CA ASP A 34 24.28 7.03 7.55
C ASP A 34 25.38 7.00 6.49
N PHE A 35 26.05 5.87 6.36
CA PHE A 35 27.08 5.64 5.34
C PHE A 35 26.46 4.79 4.23
N CYS A 36 26.51 5.31 3.01
CA CYS A 36 26.07 4.64 1.80
C CYS A 36 27.29 4.37 0.92
N PRO A 37 27.77 3.12 0.82
CA PRO A 37 27.34 1.90 1.53
C PRO A 37 27.79 1.87 3.01
N PRO A 38 27.37 0.87 3.83
CA PRO A 38 27.80 0.81 5.24
C PRO A 38 29.32 0.64 5.40
N LEU A 39 29.91 1.34 6.36
CA LEU A 39 31.38 1.33 6.60
C LEU A 39 31.99 -0.06 6.72
N HIS A 40 31.31 -0.98 7.40
CA HIS A 40 31.82 -2.34 7.63
C HIS A 40 31.85 -3.20 6.34
N MET A 41 31.20 -2.74 5.27
CA MET A 41 31.19 -3.39 3.95
C MET A 41 32.18 -2.76 2.97
N LEU A 42 32.79 -1.62 3.32
CA LEU A 42 33.63 -0.83 2.40
C LEU A 42 34.74 -1.66 1.75
N GLN A 43 35.48 -2.43 2.55
CA GLN A 43 36.62 -3.20 2.04
C GLN A 43 36.18 -4.18 0.95
N SER A 44 35.09 -4.92 1.19
CA SER A 44 34.55 -5.87 0.21
C SER A 44 34.10 -5.19 -1.08
N ILE A 45 33.56 -3.98 -1.00
CA ILE A 45 33.05 -3.24 -2.16
C ILE A 45 34.22 -2.74 -3.01
N ILE A 46 35.29 -2.23 -2.38
CA ILE A 46 36.53 -1.84 -3.04
C ILE A 46 37.20 -3.05 -3.70
N ASP A 47 37.34 -4.17 -2.97
CA ASP A 47 38.03 -5.37 -3.47
C ASP A 47 37.31 -5.98 -4.68
N LEU A 48 35.98 -5.84 -4.74
CA LEU A 48 35.15 -6.31 -5.86
C LEU A 48 35.05 -5.29 -7.01
N GLY A 49 35.58 -4.07 -6.85
CA GLY A 49 35.49 -3.02 -7.86
C GLY A 49 34.06 -2.57 -8.15
N GLU A 50 33.18 -2.57 -7.15
CA GLU A 50 31.78 -2.21 -7.31
C GLU A 50 31.59 -0.68 -7.36
N GLU A 51 30.77 -0.22 -8.30
CA GLU A 51 30.34 1.18 -8.39
C GLU A 51 29.40 1.52 -7.21
N ALA A 52 29.79 2.48 -6.36
CA ALA A 52 29.01 2.94 -5.22
C ALA A 52 29.20 4.45 -5.00
N GLU A 53 28.22 5.09 -4.35
CA GLU A 53 28.23 6.55 -4.19
C GLU A 53 29.18 7.04 -3.09
N PHE A 54 29.51 6.20 -2.11
CA PHE A 54 30.37 6.54 -0.96
C PHE A 54 30.03 7.90 -0.32
N ILE A 55 28.76 8.06 0.07
CA ILE A 55 28.24 9.27 0.71
C ILE A 55 27.92 9.00 2.18
N SER A 56 28.31 9.92 3.05
CA SER A 56 27.83 10.00 4.43
C SER A 56 26.76 11.08 4.53
N ILE A 57 25.55 10.76 4.99
CA ILE A 57 24.40 11.68 4.99
C ILE A 57 23.71 11.74 6.37
N PRO A 58 23.16 12.89 6.80
CA PRO A 58 22.47 13.00 8.08
C PRO A 58 21.24 12.09 8.17
N ALA A 59 21.12 11.34 9.25
CA ALA A 59 20.01 10.44 9.51
C ALA A 59 19.59 10.49 10.98
N CYS A 60 18.31 10.24 11.27
CA CYS A 60 17.91 9.93 12.63
C CYS A 60 18.35 8.51 13.00
N TYR A 61 18.52 8.24 14.30
CA TYR A 61 18.94 6.93 14.81
C TYR A 61 18.12 5.76 14.23
N GLU A 62 16.80 5.92 14.09
CA GLU A 62 15.96 4.86 13.55
C GLU A 62 16.26 4.56 12.08
N CYS A 63 16.41 5.58 11.24
CA CYS A 63 16.70 5.40 9.82
C CYS A 63 18.08 4.76 9.65
N PHE A 64 19.07 5.22 10.42
CA PHE A 64 20.39 4.62 10.50
C PHE A 64 20.29 3.14 10.90
N ALA A 65 19.63 2.82 12.01
CA ALA A 65 19.49 1.46 12.51
C ALA A 65 18.76 0.52 11.53
N LEU A 66 17.79 1.02 10.75
CA LEU A 66 17.10 0.21 9.74
C LEU A 66 17.98 -0.12 8.52
N LEU A 67 18.97 0.74 8.24
CA LEU A 67 19.83 0.68 7.06
C LEU A 67 21.27 0.21 7.34
N HIS A 68 21.70 0.17 8.61
CA HIS A 68 23.12 -0.05 8.95
C HIS A 68 23.70 -1.35 8.37
N ASN A 69 22.90 -2.41 8.22
CA ASN A 69 23.29 -3.70 7.64
C ASN A 69 22.76 -3.92 6.21
N GLU A 70 22.20 -2.89 5.59
CA GLU A 70 21.67 -2.99 4.23
C GLU A 70 22.77 -2.68 3.22
N ARG A 71 23.16 -3.70 2.44
CA ARG A 71 24.10 -3.57 1.32
C ARG A 71 23.39 -2.92 0.13
N VAL A 72 23.26 -1.60 0.20
CA VAL A 72 22.70 -0.76 -0.86
C VAL A 72 23.71 0.33 -1.17
N LEU A 73 24.14 0.38 -2.43
CA LEU A 73 25.31 1.13 -2.89
C LEU A 73 24.98 2.57 -3.34
N THR A 74 23.69 2.91 -3.42
CA THR A 74 23.19 4.24 -3.82
C THR A 74 22.22 4.82 -2.80
N ILE A 75 22.20 6.15 -2.67
CA ILE A 75 21.29 6.87 -1.76
C ILE A 75 19.83 6.65 -2.16
N ASP A 76 19.50 6.69 -3.46
CA ASP A 76 18.12 6.44 -3.94
C ASP A 76 17.64 5.02 -3.60
N GLY A 77 18.53 4.03 -3.75
CA GLY A 77 18.26 2.66 -3.33
C GLY A 77 18.00 2.58 -1.82
N ARG A 78 18.76 3.32 -1.00
CA ARG A 78 18.57 3.36 0.45
C ARG A 78 17.26 4.03 0.84
N VAL A 79 16.88 5.12 0.18
CA VAL A 79 15.56 5.77 0.36
C VAL A 79 14.45 4.76 0.10
N THR A 80 14.49 4.06 -1.04
CA THR A 80 13.49 3.04 -1.39
C THR A 80 13.43 1.91 -0.36
N LYS A 81 14.59 1.39 0.04
CA LYS A 81 14.69 0.30 1.03
C LYS A 81 14.17 0.72 2.39
N LEU A 82 14.49 1.92 2.83
CA LEU A 82 14.06 2.46 4.11
C LEU A 82 12.57 2.73 4.13
N LYS A 83 11.99 3.35 3.09
CA LYS A 83 10.54 3.61 3.02
C LYS A 83 9.75 2.30 3.17
N LYS A 84 10.21 1.22 2.53
CA LYS A 84 9.63 -0.12 2.73
C LYS A 84 9.72 -0.58 4.19
N LYS A 85 10.90 -0.49 4.82
CA LYS A 85 11.10 -0.90 6.22
C LYS A 85 10.28 -0.07 7.21
N LEU A 86 10.23 1.24 7.05
CA LEU A 86 9.42 2.14 7.86
C LEU A 86 7.92 1.82 7.69
N SER A 87 7.45 1.63 6.46
CA SER A 87 6.07 1.23 6.20
C SER A 87 5.71 -0.09 6.89
N THR A 88 6.59 -1.09 6.84
CA THR A 88 6.38 -2.36 7.54
C THR A 88 6.36 -2.17 9.06
N LYS A 89 7.31 -1.41 9.62
CA LYS A 89 7.39 -1.16 11.06
C LYS A 89 6.14 -0.46 11.60
N TYR A 90 5.61 0.51 10.86
CA TYR A 90 4.45 1.32 11.27
C TYR A 90 3.12 0.85 10.67
N ALA A 91 3.06 -0.32 10.03
CA ALA A 91 1.88 -0.80 9.30
C ALA A 91 0.58 -0.76 10.13
N LYS A 92 0.65 -1.14 11.42
CA LYS A 92 -0.50 -1.09 12.33
C LYS A 92 -0.97 0.34 12.60
N ALA A 93 -0.05 1.26 12.86
CA ALA A 93 -0.37 2.66 13.15
C ALA A 93 -0.92 3.37 11.91
N LEU A 94 -0.29 3.15 10.75
CA LEU A 94 -0.77 3.65 9.45
C LEU A 94 -2.18 3.16 9.16
N ARG A 95 -2.45 1.87 9.39
CA ARG A 95 -3.80 1.31 9.23
C ARG A 95 -4.82 2.01 10.13
N ILE A 96 -4.49 2.24 11.41
CA ILE A 96 -5.39 2.97 12.31
C ILE A 96 -5.63 4.39 11.80
N TYR A 97 -4.57 5.10 11.45
CA TYR A 97 -4.66 6.48 10.93
C TYR A 97 -5.50 6.59 9.65
N HIS A 98 -5.37 5.65 8.73
CA HIS A 98 -6.13 5.65 7.47
C HIS A 98 -7.58 5.19 7.64
N MET A 99 -7.86 4.25 8.56
CA MET A 99 -9.18 3.64 8.70
C MET A 99 -10.13 4.39 9.66
N TRP A 100 -9.61 5.27 10.51
CA TRP A 100 -10.40 5.95 11.53
C TRP A 100 -10.47 7.46 11.32
N HIS A 101 -11.66 8.02 11.55
CA HIS A 101 -11.91 9.44 11.69
C HIS A 101 -12.25 9.80 13.13
N GLU A 102 -11.82 10.98 13.59
CA GLU A 102 -12.09 11.41 14.98
C GLU A 102 -13.59 11.50 15.29
N SER A 103 -14.42 11.81 14.29
CA SER A 103 -15.87 11.84 14.41
C SER A 103 -16.50 10.47 14.72
N GLU A 104 -15.82 9.36 14.42
CA GLU A 104 -16.30 8.00 14.65
C GLU A 104 -16.07 7.53 16.10
N LEU A 105 -15.43 8.36 16.94
CA LEU A 105 -15.03 7.99 18.29
C LEU A 105 -16.05 8.36 19.38
N HIS A 106 -17.13 9.08 19.04
CA HIS A 106 -18.02 9.70 20.04
C HIS A 106 -18.81 8.68 20.87
N ASP A 107 -19.10 7.50 20.32
CA ASP A 107 -19.94 6.49 20.96
C ASP A 107 -19.13 5.32 21.60
N MET A 108 -17.81 5.49 21.73
CA MET A 108 -16.91 4.42 22.20
C MET A 108 -16.46 4.62 23.65
N SER A 109 -15.98 3.54 24.31
CA SER A 109 -15.45 3.64 25.68
C SER A 109 -14.18 4.48 25.74
N ASP A 110 -13.95 5.18 26.85
CA ASP A 110 -12.83 6.12 27.02
C ASP A 110 -11.46 5.45 26.80
N GLU A 111 -11.28 4.22 27.29
CA GLU A 111 -10.02 3.47 27.12
C GLU A 111 -9.77 3.13 25.65
N PHE A 112 -10.84 2.80 24.92
CA PHE A 112 -10.75 2.48 23.50
C PHE A 112 -10.46 3.73 22.68
N VAL A 113 -11.13 4.85 22.98
CA VAL A 113 -10.88 6.16 22.35
C VAL A 113 -9.42 6.59 22.56
N HIS A 114 -8.89 6.43 23.78
CA HIS A 114 -7.50 6.77 24.08
C HIS A 114 -6.51 5.96 23.22
N SER A 115 -6.72 4.65 23.12
CA SER A 115 -5.89 3.74 22.31
C SER A 115 -5.91 4.09 20.82
N ILE A 116 -7.11 4.36 20.27
CA ILE A 116 -7.25 4.75 18.86
C ILE A 116 -6.59 6.11 18.59
N LYS A 117 -6.79 7.11 19.45
CA LYS A 117 -6.14 8.43 19.32
C LYS A 117 -4.62 8.32 19.32
N ALA A 118 -4.05 7.50 20.21
CA ALA A 118 -2.61 7.24 20.22
C ALA A 118 -2.14 6.59 18.90
N GLY A 119 -2.89 5.61 18.38
CA GLY A 119 -2.63 4.97 17.10
C GLY A 119 -2.74 5.93 15.90
N MET A 120 -3.73 6.82 15.91
CA MET A 120 -3.93 7.85 14.89
C MET A 120 -2.77 8.84 14.88
N LYS A 121 -2.34 9.33 16.05
CA LYS A 121 -1.19 10.23 16.17
C LYS A 121 0.09 9.60 15.63
N LEU A 122 0.40 8.37 16.08
CA LEU A 122 1.58 7.64 15.62
C LEU A 122 1.52 7.35 14.11
N GLY A 123 0.33 7.04 13.58
CA GLY A 123 0.13 6.78 12.16
C GLY A 123 0.26 8.04 11.32
N ALA A 124 -0.21 9.20 11.80
CA ALA A 124 -0.02 10.50 11.15
C ALA A 124 1.48 10.84 11.04
N GLU A 125 2.21 10.74 12.15
CA GLU A 125 3.67 10.96 12.18
C GLU A 125 4.40 9.99 11.23
N ALA A 126 4.00 8.71 11.20
CA ALA A 126 4.57 7.74 10.27
C ALA A 126 4.26 8.07 8.80
N ALA A 127 3.05 8.56 8.50
CA ALA A 127 2.64 8.95 7.15
C ALA A 127 3.46 10.16 6.65
N GLU A 128 3.65 11.19 7.49
CA GLU A 128 4.50 12.34 7.18
C GLU A 128 5.94 11.92 6.88
N ARG A 129 6.49 11.04 7.70
CA ARG A 129 7.84 10.50 7.52
C ARG A 129 8.01 9.72 6.22
N LEU A 130 7.00 8.98 5.79
CA LEU A 130 7.00 8.24 4.51
C LEU A 130 6.83 9.18 3.31
N ALA A 131 6.05 10.25 3.48
CA ALA A 131 5.80 11.27 2.47
C ALA A 131 7.03 12.17 2.23
N PHE A 132 7.93 12.29 3.21
CA PHE A 132 9.18 13.03 3.07
C PHE A 132 10.03 12.49 1.90
N GLN A 133 10.46 13.39 1.00
CA GLN A 133 11.20 13.03 -0.22
C GLN A 133 12.72 13.21 -0.08
N GLY A 134 13.18 13.69 1.07
CA GLY A 134 14.53 14.20 1.23
C GLY A 134 14.64 15.66 0.83
N TYR A 135 15.88 16.15 0.84
CA TYR A 135 16.23 17.53 0.51
C TYR A 135 17.47 17.58 -0.38
N SER A 136 17.62 18.66 -1.13
CA SER A 136 18.86 18.92 -1.88
C SER A 136 20.06 18.99 -0.93
N TYR A 137 21.15 18.33 -1.31
CA TYR A 137 22.37 18.27 -0.51
C TYR A 137 23.61 18.56 -1.36
N ALA A 138 24.68 19.01 -0.71
CA ALA A 138 25.98 19.23 -1.30
C ALA A 138 27.04 18.38 -0.60
N THR A 139 27.98 17.87 -1.38
CA THR A 139 29.25 17.29 -0.94
C THR A 139 30.39 18.24 -1.29
N GLU A 140 31.63 17.87 -0.97
CA GLU A 140 32.83 18.65 -1.32
C GLU A 140 32.97 18.84 -2.84
N ASP A 141 32.53 17.86 -3.63
CA ASP A 141 32.76 17.82 -5.08
C ASP A 141 31.50 18.04 -5.93
N ALA A 142 30.29 17.96 -5.34
CA ALA A 142 29.04 18.02 -6.09
C ALA A 142 27.85 18.57 -5.30
N SER A 143 26.86 19.08 -6.01
CA SER A 143 25.54 19.42 -5.47
C SER A 143 24.46 18.58 -6.12
N VAL A 144 23.69 17.85 -5.32
CA VAL A 144 22.57 17.03 -5.76
C VAL A 144 21.27 17.75 -5.44
N THR A 145 20.51 18.11 -6.47
CA THR A 145 19.18 18.71 -6.31
C THR A 145 18.12 17.63 -6.30
N ILE A 146 17.38 17.53 -5.21
CA ILE A 146 16.20 16.66 -5.15
C ILE A 146 15.01 17.44 -5.69
N ARG A 147 14.42 16.94 -6.78
CA ARG A 147 13.16 17.47 -7.27
C ARG A 147 12.04 16.96 -6.38
N GLU A 148 11.27 17.87 -5.80
CA GLU A 148 10.04 17.53 -5.08
C GLU A 148 9.07 16.79 -6.01
N LYS A 149 9.07 15.46 -5.93
CA LYS A 149 8.01 14.65 -6.53
C LYS A 149 6.93 14.47 -5.48
N ARG A 150 5.90 15.31 -5.54
CA ARG A 150 4.69 15.09 -4.75
C ARG A 150 4.04 13.80 -5.22
N ALA A 151 3.77 12.87 -4.29
CA ALA A 151 3.01 11.67 -4.60
C ALA A 151 1.64 12.05 -5.17
N LYS A 152 1.22 11.34 -6.21
CA LYS A 152 -0.08 11.51 -6.87
C LYS A 152 -0.79 10.16 -6.85
N PHE A 153 -2.01 10.16 -6.35
CA PHE A 153 -2.89 8.99 -6.35
C PHE A 153 -4.00 9.26 -7.35
N ASP A 154 -4.06 8.48 -8.42
CA ASP A 154 -5.14 8.55 -9.39
C ASP A 154 -6.24 7.55 -9.04
N VAL A 155 -7.46 8.05 -8.93
CA VAL A 155 -8.68 7.26 -8.72
C VAL A 155 -9.67 7.60 -9.81
N GLN A 156 -9.76 6.76 -10.83
CA GLN A 156 -10.65 6.90 -11.99
C GLN A 156 -10.54 8.26 -12.71
N GLY A 157 -9.33 8.82 -12.81
CA GLY A 157 -9.07 10.12 -13.43
C GLY A 157 -9.08 11.30 -12.46
N LYS A 158 -9.46 11.09 -11.19
CA LYS A 158 -9.37 12.11 -10.12
C LYS A 158 -8.05 11.97 -9.38
N VAL A 159 -7.26 13.05 -9.38
CA VAL A 159 -5.93 13.06 -8.76
C VAL A 159 -6.00 13.59 -7.33
N PHE A 160 -5.48 12.81 -6.41
CA PHE A 160 -5.29 13.15 -5.00
C PHE A 160 -3.80 13.26 -4.68
N TYR A 161 -3.48 14.03 -3.64
CA TYR A 161 -2.11 14.24 -3.18
C TYR A 161 -1.86 13.70 -1.76
N ASP A 162 -2.90 13.13 -1.16
CA ASP A 162 -2.86 12.46 0.11
C ASP A 162 -3.53 11.08 -0.04
N PHE A 163 -2.93 10.07 0.58
CA PHE A 163 -3.41 8.70 0.47
C PHE A 163 -4.76 8.50 1.19
N LYS A 164 -4.93 9.14 2.35
CA LYS A 164 -6.16 9.05 3.15
C LYS A 164 -7.32 9.71 2.40
N ASP A 165 -7.09 10.84 1.73
CA ASP A 165 -8.10 11.48 0.89
C ASP A 165 -8.55 10.60 -0.28
N ALA A 166 -7.60 9.98 -0.98
CA ALA A 166 -7.89 9.03 -2.07
C ALA A 166 -8.70 7.82 -1.57
N LEU A 167 -8.32 7.29 -0.40
CA LEU A 167 -9.02 6.17 0.23
C LEU A 167 -10.43 6.55 0.68
N ASN A 168 -10.60 7.71 1.30
CA ASN A 168 -11.89 8.22 1.73
C ASN A 168 -12.84 8.43 0.55
N TYR A 169 -12.34 8.91 -0.59
CA TYR A 169 -13.13 9.00 -1.83
C TYR A 169 -13.61 7.63 -2.30
N CYS A 170 -12.76 6.60 -2.28
CA CYS A 170 -13.21 5.25 -2.62
C CYS A 170 -14.29 4.74 -1.67
N ILE A 171 -14.13 4.93 -0.36
CA ILE A 171 -15.06 4.42 0.65
C ILE A 171 -16.40 5.16 0.57
N ASN A 172 -16.38 6.49 0.53
CA ASN A 172 -17.57 7.31 0.67
C ASN A 172 -18.29 7.53 -0.67
N ASP A 173 -17.56 7.78 -1.75
CA ASP A 173 -18.16 8.09 -3.05
C ASP A 173 -18.34 6.82 -3.90
N LEU A 174 -17.38 5.89 -3.87
CA LEU A 174 -17.45 4.63 -4.63
C LEU A 174 -18.03 3.47 -3.82
N GLN A 175 -18.37 3.69 -2.54
CA GLN A 175 -19.08 2.74 -1.67
C GLN A 175 -18.40 1.37 -1.58
N VAL A 176 -17.06 1.34 -1.58
CA VAL A 176 -16.30 0.10 -1.38
C VAL A 176 -16.14 -0.20 0.11
N ASP A 177 -16.05 -1.49 0.47
CA ASP A 177 -15.78 -1.89 1.84
C ASP A 177 -14.41 -1.37 2.30
N ARG A 178 -14.42 -0.61 3.40
CA ARG A 178 -13.23 0.04 3.95
C ARG A 178 -12.10 -0.94 4.25
N THR A 179 -12.40 -2.09 4.85
CA THR A 179 -11.38 -3.01 5.35
C THR A 179 -10.79 -3.85 4.23
N GLU A 180 -11.64 -4.40 3.36
CA GLU A 180 -11.23 -5.18 2.20
C GLU A 180 -10.46 -4.31 1.22
N PHE A 181 -10.96 -3.12 0.92
CA PHE A 181 -10.33 -2.23 -0.06
C PHE A 181 -8.99 -1.69 0.42
N TYR A 182 -8.85 -1.33 1.70
CA TYR A 182 -7.56 -0.92 2.27
C TYR A 182 -6.49 -2.01 2.08
N LYS A 183 -6.83 -3.27 2.37
CA LYS A 183 -5.91 -4.40 2.17
C LYS A 183 -5.50 -4.54 0.71
N LEU A 184 -6.46 -4.48 -0.22
CA LEU A 184 -6.17 -4.52 -1.65
C LEU A 184 -5.18 -3.44 -2.06
N VAL A 185 -5.45 -2.18 -1.70
CA VAL A 185 -4.61 -1.05 -2.10
C VAL A 185 -3.21 -1.18 -1.51
N VAL A 186 -3.07 -1.50 -0.22
CA VAL A 186 -1.79 -1.47 0.49
C VAL A 186 -0.97 -2.73 0.29
N GLU A 187 -1.60 -3.91 0.39
CA GLU A 187 -0.90 -5.20 0.39
C GLU A 187 -0.74 -5.79 -1.02
N ASP A 188 -1.79 -5.70 -1.84
CA ASP A 188 -1.81 -6.37 -3.16
C ASP A 188 -1.32 -5.45 -4.30
N TYR A 189 -1.60 -4.14 -4.19
CA TYR A 189 -1.40 -3.20 -5.31
C TYR A 189 -0.46 -2.03 -5.00
N ASN A 190 0.23 -2.02 -3.86
CA ASN A 190 1.27 -1.03 -3.50
C ASN A 190 0.85 0.45 -3.72
N GLY A 191 -0.40 0.79 -3.41
CA GLY A 191 -0.94 2.14 -3.56
C GLY A 191 -1.59 2.45 -4.92
N ASP A 192 -1.68 1.48 -5.84
CA ASP A 192 -2.41 1.64 -7.10
C ASP A 192 -3.92 1.45 -6.88
N PHE A 193 -4.63 2.56 -6.67
CA PHE A 193 -6.07 2.61 -6.45
C PHE A 193 -6.88 2.07 -7.62
N ASN A 194 -6.46 2.35 -8.87
CA ASN A 194 -7.20 1.94 -10.05
C ASN A 194 -7.18 0.42 -10.22
N ARG A 195 -6.01 -0.21 -10.03
CA ARG A 195 -5.90 -1.67 -10.05
C ARG A 195 -6.66 -2.32 -8.90
N ALA A 196 -6.57 -1.75 -7.70
CA ALA A 196 -7.32 -2.23 -6.54
C ALA A 196 -8.85 -2.14 -6.78
N LEU A 197 -9.34 -1.04 -7.38
CA LEU A 197 -10.75 -0.88 -7.71
C LEU A 197 -11.22 -1.88 -8.75
N SER A 198 -10.43 -2.09 -9.80
CA SER A 198 -10.75 -3.09 -10.83
C SER A 198 -10.89 -4.49 -10.21
N GLN A 199 -9.98 -4.85 -9.31
CA GLN A 199 -10.02 -6.15 -8.64
C GLN A 199 -11.19 -6.26 -7.66
N TYR A 200 -11.44 -5.20 -6.87
CA TYR A 200 -12.56 -5.15 -5.95
C TYR A 200 -13.89 -5.37 -6.68
N ARG A 201 -14.13 -4.62 -7.77
CA ARG A 201 -15.35 -4.75 -8.60
C ARG A 201 -15.48 -6.14 -9.18
N HIS A 202 -14.43 -6.69 -9.77
CA HIS A 202 -14.47 -8.03 -10.33
C HIS A 202 -14.79 -9.11 -9.28
N ARG A 203 -14.32 -8.98 -8.02
CA ARG A 203 -14.69 -9.88 -6.92
C ARG A 203 -16.17 -9.75 -6.55
N HIS A 204 -16.64 -8.51 -6.36
CA HIS A 204 -18.02 -8.24 -5.94
C HIS A 204 -19.06 -8.51 -7.04
N GLU A 205 -18.75 -8.23 -8.31
CA GLU A 205 -19.60 -8.58 -9.46
C GLU A 205 -19.76 -10.09 -9.59
N LYS A 206 -18.67 -10.87 -9.46
CA LYS A 206 -18.73 -12.34 -9.50
C LYS A 206 -19.55 -12.92 -8.35
N VAL A 207 -19.38 -12.39 -7.15
CA VAL A 207 -20.14 -12.84 -5.97
C VAL A 207 -21.62 -12.50 -6.12
N THR A 208 -21.96 -11.30 -6.60
CA THR A 208 -23.34 -10.88 -6.83
C THR A 208 -24.01 -11.77 -7.89
N ALA A 209 -23.36 -11.97 -9.04
CA ALA A 209 -23.89 -12.83 -10.10
C ALA A 209 -24.10 -14.28 -9.65
N ALA A 210 -23.20 -14.83 -8.83
CA ALA A 210 -23.36 -16.18 -8.27
C ALA A 210 -24.53 -16.27 -7.27
N ASN A 211 -24.68 -15.28 -6.39
CA ASN A 211 -25.78 -15.21 -5.43
C ASN A 211 -27.13 -15.04 -6.13
N ASP A 212 -27.20 -14.20 -7.16
CA ASP A 212 -28.41 -14.00 -7.96
C ASP A 212 -28.81 -15.31 -8.68
N ALA A 213 -27.83 -16.01 -9.26
CA ALA A 213 -28.05 -17.31 -9.88
C ALA A 213 -28.59 -18.36 -8.88
N ASP A 214 -28.00 -18.45 -7.69
CA ASP A 214 -28.45 -19.37 -6.64
C ASP A 214 -29.86 -19.00 -6.12
N SER A 215 -30.17 -17.72 -6.01
CA SER A 215 -31.50 -17.22 -5.63
C SER A 215 -32.55 -17.61 -6.66
N LEU A 216 -32.26 -17.43 -7.96
CA LEU A 216 -33.14 -17.82 -9.06
C LEU A 216 -33.38 -19.33 -9.09
N ILE A 217 -32.32 -20.13 -8.92
CA ILE A 217 -32.42 -21.60 -8.87
C ILE A 217 -33.31 -22.05 -7.69
N LYS A 218 -33.13 -21.48 -6.50
CA LYS A 218 -33.96 -21.80 -5.32
C LYS A 218 -35.41 -21.41 -5.52
N SER A 219 -35.65 -20.22 -6.08
CA SER A 219 -36.98 -19.69 -6.38
C SER A 219 -37.73 -20.59 -7.36
N PHE A 220 -37.05 -20.97 -8.45
CA PHE A 220 -37.57 -21.87 -9.48
C PHE A 220 -37.87 -23.27 -8.94
N ALA A 221 -36.93 -23.84 -8.17
CA ALA A 221 -37.11 -25.15 -7.55
C ALA A 221 -38.35 -25.17 -6.64
N LYS A 222 -38.54 -24.12 -5.83
CA LYS A 222 -39.72 -23.96 -4.97
C LYS A 222 -41.01 -23.80 -5.77
N GLN A 223 -41.00 -22.95 -6.80
CA GLN A 223 -42.17 -22.67 -7.64
C GLN A 223 -42.68 -23.92 -8.36
N HIS A 224 -41.78 -24.72 -8.92
CA HIS A 224 -42.12 -25.89 -9.71
C HIS A 224 -42.01 -27.22 -8.94
N LYS A 225 -41.86 -27.15 -7.61
CA LYS A 225 -41.73 -28.30 -6.70
C LYS A 225 -40.65 -29.31 -7.14
N GLN A 226 -39.52 -28.80 -7.61
CA GLN A 226 -38.36 -29.59 -8.05
C GLN A 226 -37.29 -29.68 -6.96
N ASN A 227 -36.46 -30.72 -7.03
CA ASN A 227 -35.27 -30.83 -6.19
C ASN A 227 -34.22 -29.76 -6.60
N SER A 228 -33.74 -28.97 -5.65
CA SER A 228 -32.76 -27.88 -5.91
C SER A 228 -31.45 -28.37 -6.52
N ASP A 229 -30.98 -29.56 -6.14
CA ASP A 229 -29.74 -30.14 -6.67
C ASP A 229 -29.92 -30.57 -8.12
N PHE A 230 -31.11 -31.05 -8.48
CA PHE A 230 -31.45 -31.38 -9.86
C PHE A 230 -31.49 -30.13 -10.73
N VAL A 231 -32.16 -29.06 -10.27
CA VAL A 231 -32.21 -27.77 -10.98
C VAL A 231 -30.80 -27.21 -11.16
N THR A 232 -29.99 -27.20 -10.09
CA THR A 232 -28.60 -26.71 -10.13
C THR A 232 -27.74 -27.46 -11.14
N ARG A 233 -27.77 -28.81 -11.12
CA ARG A 233 -26.97 -29.62 -12.06
C ARG A 233 -27.41 -29.43 -13.50
N THR A 234 -28.71 -29.31 -13.74
CA THR A 234 -29.26 -29.17 -15.09
C THR A 234 -28.98 -27.79 -15.67
N VAL A 235 -29.14 -26.72 -14.87
CA VAL A 235 -28.75 -25.35 -15.25
C VAL A 235 -27.25 -25.28 -15.58
N LYS A 236 -26.38 -25.85 -14.72
CA LYS A 236 -24.94 -25.93 -15.00
C LYS A 236 -24.63 -26.71 -16.27
N HIS A 237 -25.35 -27.79 -16.55
CA HIS A 237 -25.18 -28.55 -17.78
C HIS A 237 -25.53 -27.73 -19.02
N PHE A 238 -26.61 -26.94 -18.99
CA PHE A 238 -26.98 -26.07 -20.10
C PHE A 238 -25.99 -24.94 -20.33
N ILE A 239 -25.56 -24.26 -19.27
CA ILE A 239 -24.56 -23.17 -19.38
C ILE A 239 -23.20 -23.72 -19.85
N ASN A 240 -22.80 -24.92 -19.44
CA ASN A 240 -21.56 -25.54 -19.93
C ASN A 240 -21.65 -25.92 -21.42
N LYS A 241 -22.84 -26.26 -21.92
CA LYS A 241 -23.07 -26.60 -23.33
C LYS A 241 -23.17 -25.35 -24.21
N ASP A 242 -23.69 -24.26 -23.67
CA ASP A 242 -23.75 -22.94 -24.29
C ASP A 242 -23.32 -21.87 -23.27
N PRO A 243 -22.02 -21.48 -23.28
CA PRO A 243 -21.48 -20.49 -22.35
C PRO A 243 -22.09 -19.09 -22.48
N SER A 244 -22.86 -18.82 -23.55
CA SER A 244 -23.57 -17.54 -23.72
C SER A 244 -24.93 -17.50 -23.01
N LEU A 245 -25.39 -18.64 -22.49
CA LEU A 245 -26.70 -18.79 -21.86
C LEU A 245 -26.70 -18.24 -20.43
N THR A 246 -27.65 -17.35 -20.10
CA THR A 246 -27.83 -16.85 -18.74
C THR A 246 -28.53 -17.87 -17.84
N THR A 247 -28.47 -17.68 -16.52
CA THR A 247 -29.17 -18.53 -15.55
C THR A 247 -30.67 -18.60 -15.81
N GLU A 248 -31.31 -17.49 -16.16
CA GLU A 248 -32.74 -17.42 -16.48
C GLU A 248 -33.06 -18.19 -17.77
N GLY A 249 -32.23 -18.03 -18.81
CA GLY A 249 -32.39 -18.76 -20.07
C GLY A 249 -32.24 -20.28 -19.87
N ALA A 250 -31.32 -20.70 -19.01
CA ALA A 250 -31.15 -22.09 -18.63
C ALA A 250 -32.35 -22.64 -17.83
N LEU A 251 -32.93 -21.84 -16.93
CA LEU A 251 -34.14 -22.21 -16.19
C LEU A 251 -35.38 -22.31 -17.10
N GLU A 252 -35.50 -21.44 -18.10
CA GLU A 252 -36.57 -21.51 -19.10
C GLU A 252 -36.46 -22.77 -19.98
N GLN A 253 -35.24 -23.12 -20.42
CA GLN A 253 -35.00 -24.38 -21.12
C GLN A 253 -35.35 -25.60 -20.25
N LEU A 254 -35.01 -25.55 -18.96
CA LEU A 254 -35.36 -26.61 -18.02
C LEU A 254 -36.89 -26.75 -17.91
N TYR A 255 -37.60 -25.64 -17.76
CA TYR A 255 -39.06 -25.62 -17.71
C TYR A 255 -39.68 -26.25 -18.97
N ASN A 256 -39.26 -25.81 -20.16
CA ASN A 256 -39.80 -26.28 -21.43
C ASN A 256 -39.49 -27.76 -21.71
N ASN A 257 -38.30 -28.24 -21.35
CA ASN A 257 -37.85 -29.59 -21.70
C ASN A 257 -38.32 -30.65 -20.70
N TYR A 258 -38.46 -30.30 -19.41
CA TYR A 258 -38.63 -31.27 -18.32
C TYR A 258 -39.86 -31.05 -17.44
N ILE A 259 -40.45 -29.84 -17.38
CA ILE A 259 -41.53 -29.52 -16.42
C ILE A 259 -42.88 -29.26 -17.10
N LYS A 260 -42.89 -28.63 -18.28
CA LYS A 260 -44.12 -28.29 -19.02
C LYS A 260 -44.85 -29.52 -19.62
N LYS A 261 -44.20 -30.69 -19.65
CA LYS A 261 -44.79 -31.95 -20.12
C LYS A 261 -45.62 -32.61 -19.04
#